data_AF-A0A1Q8QYK6-F1
#
_entry.id   AF-A0A1Q8QYK6-F1
#
_cell.length_a   1.000
_cell.length_b   1.000
_cell.length_c   1.000
_cell.angle_alpha   90.00
_cell.angle_beta   90.00
_cell.angle_gamma   90.00
#
_symmetry.space_group_name_H-M   'P 1'
#
loop_
_entity.id
_entity.type
_entity.pdbx_description
1 polymer ?
#
loop_
_entity_poly.entity_id
_entity_poly.type
_entity_poly.pdbx_seq_one_letter_code
_entity_poly.pdbx_strand_id
1 'polypeptide(L)' 'MTIQADLEKAVAAAQSALGTYETFSVSTLDESAKQMFKDMSSDMERHVGQLRGRLNYVTQNNAMNKPLS' A
#
# COMPACT_ATOMS: atom_id res chain seq x y z
N MET A 1 11.29 -16.09 7.00
CA MET A 1 10.55 -14.96 6.38
C MET A 1 10.81 -15.02 4.89
N THR A 2 9.79 -14.87 4.05
CA THR A 2 9.92 -14.83 2.59
C THR A 2 9.67 -13.40 2.11
N ILE A 3 10.27 -13.02 0.99
CA ILE A 3 10.03 -11.70 0.38
C ILE A 3 8.53 -11.45 0.09
N GLN A 4 7.76 -12.51 -0.17
CA GLN A 4 6.31 -12.42 -0.33
C GLN A 4 5.62 -12.01 0.98
N ALA A 5 5.91 -12.69 2.09
CA ALA A 5 5.34 -12.37 3.39
C ALA A 5 5.73 -10.94 3.85
N ASP A 6 6.92 -10.48 3.50
CA ASP A 6 7.36 -9.12 3.79
C ASP A 6 6.63 -8.07 2.92
N LEU A 7 6.35 -8.39 1.65
CA LEU A 7 5.52 -7.54 0.78
C LEU A 7 4.06 -7.46 1.24
N GLU A 8 3.47 -8.58 1.68
CA GLU A 8 2.11 -8.60 2.26
C GLU A 8 2.00 -7.67 3.47
N LYS A 9 2.99 -7.74 4.39
CA LYS A 9 3.07 -6.82 5.54
C LYS A 9 3.24 -5.37 5.10
N ALA A 10 4.07 -5.10 4.10
CA ALA A 10 4.28 -3.75 3.58
C ALA A 10 2.98 -3.17 2.97
N VAL A 11 2.23 -3.98 2.21
CA VAL A 11 0.92 -3.58 1.67
C VAL A 11 -0.04 -3.25 2.82
N ALA A 12 -0.14 -4.09 3.84
CA ALA A 12 -1.01 -3.85 4.99
C ALA A 12 -0.65 -2.57 5.74
N ALA A 13 0.64 -2.33 5.99
CA ALA A 13 1.11 -1.11 6.63
C ALA A 13 0.79 0.15 5.81
N ALA A 14 1.00 0.10 4.48
CA ALA A 14 0.66 1.20 3.59
C ALA A 14 -0.85 1.49 3.56
N GLN A 15 -1.69 0.45 3.55
CA GLN A 15 -3.14 0.61 3.63
C GLN A 15 -3.59 1.22 4.97
N SER A 16 -2.95 0.84 6.08
CA SER A 16 -3.23 1.43 7.38
C SER A 16 -2.87 2.92 7.43
N ALA A 17 -1.74 3.30 6.83
CA ALA A 17 -1.34 4.71 6.72
C ALA A 17 -2.30 5.50 5.83
N LEU A 18 -2.71 4.92 4.69
CA LEU A 18 -3.71 5.52 3.79
C LEU A 18 -5.00 5.88 4.54
N GLY A 19 -5.62 4.90 5.22
CA GLY A 19 -6.86 5.15 5.97
C GLY A 19 -6.69 6.19 7.09
N THR A 20 -5.49 6.28 7.67
CA THR A 20 -5.16 7.31 8.66
C THR A 20 -5.15 8.71 8.03
N TYR A 21 -4.52 8.88 6.87
CA TYR A 21 -4.49 10.16 6.16
C TYR A 21 -5.88 10.59 5.67
N GLU A 22 -6.67 9.65 5.15
CA GLU A 22 -8.07 9.92 4.79
C GLU A 22 -8.87 10.40 6.00
N THR A 23 -8.72 9.73 7.14
CA THR A 23 -9.37 10.12 8.41
C THR A 23 -8.93 11.52 8.86
N PHE A 24 -7.64 11.85 8.76
CA PHE A 24 -7.15 13.18 9.10
C PHE A 24 -7.67 14.26 8.17
N SER A 25 -7.78 13.97 6.87
CA SER A 25 -8.33 14.92 5.89
C SER A 25 -9.78 15.30 6.17
N VAL A 26 -10.59 14.38 6.73
CA VAL A 26 -12.00 14.64 7.05
C VAL A 26 -12.21 15.23 8.45
N SER A 27 -11.28 14.98 9.38
CA SER A 27 -11.42 15.38 10.79
C SER A 27 -10.73 16.70 11.13
N THR A 28 -9.74 17.14 10.35
CA THR A 28 -9.07 18.42 10.58
C THR A 28 -9.95 19.62 10.21
N LEU A 29 -9.85 20.68 11.00
CA LEU A 29 -10.49 21.98 10.73
C LEU A 29 -9.56 22.96 10.00
N ASP A 30 -8.27 22.64 9.90
CA ASP A 30 -7.29 23.43 9.15
C ASP A 30 -7.38 23.06 7.66
N GLU A 31 -7.80 24.01 6.83
CA GLU A 31 -7.98 23.80 5.38
C GLU A 31 -6.66 23.50 4.66
N SER A 32 -5.53 24.04 5.13
CA SER A 32 -4.21 23.73 4.56
C SER A 32 -3.81 22.29 4.89
N ALA A 33 -4.03 21.85 6.13
CA ALA A 33 -3.77 20.48 6.55
C ALA A 33 -4.71 19.49 5.85
N LYS A 34 -5.97 19.87 5.61
CA LYS A 34 -6.93 19.06 4.84
C LYS A 34 -6.39 18.74 3.45
N GLN A 35 -5.90 19.74 2.72
CA GLN A 35 -5.33 19.51 1.39
C GLN A 35 -4.06 18.66 1.48
N MET A 36 -3.17 18.96 2.43
CA MET A 36 -1.96 18.16 2.67
C MET A 36 -2.30 16.67 2.89
N PHE A 37 -3.28 16.34 3.73
CA PHE A 37 -3.66 14.95 3.98
C PHE A 37 -4.31 14.27 2.77
N LYS A 38 -5.05 15.00 1.93
CA LYS A 38 -5.57 14.48 0.65
C LYS A 38 -4.45 14.18 -0.35
N ASP A 39 -3.43 15.02 -0.39
CA ASP A 39 -2.28 14.78 -1.26
C ASP A 39 -1.50 13.55 -0.75
N MET A 40 -1.29 13.46 0.56
CA MET A 40 -0.65 12.29 1.20
C MET A 40 -1.44 10.99 1.01
N SER A 41 -2.77 11.01 1.07
CA SER A 41 -3.59 9.83 0.80
C SER A 41 -3.46 9.40 -0.66
N SER A 42 -3.52 10.35 -1.61
CA SER A 42 -3.34 10.08 -3.04
C SER A 42 -1.96 9.49 -3.34
N ASP A 43 -0.92 9.96 -2.65
CA ASP A 43 0.43 9.40 -2.77
C ASP A 43 0.52 7.97 -2.21
N MET A 44 -0.13 7.73 -1.07
CA MET A 44 -0.13 6.40 -0.45
C MET A 44 -0.94 5.39 -1.27
N GLU A 45 -2.02 5.78 -1.95
CA GLU A 45 -2.72 4.92 -2.91
C GLU A 45 -1.77 4.42 -4.02
N ARG A 46 -0.91 5.32 -4.55
CA ARG A 46 0.11 4.92 -5.54
C ARG A 46 1.10 3.92 -4.95
N HIS A 47 1.54 4.13 -3.71
CA HIS A 47 2.43 3.17 -3.02
C HIS A 47 1.77 1.80 -2.85
N VAL A 48 0.50 1.75 -2.40
CA VAL A 48 -0.27 0.50 -2.28
C VAL A 48 -0.34 -0.21 -3.63
N GLY A 49 -0.62 0.53 -4.72
CA GLY A 49 -0.66 -0.01 -6.07
C GLY A 49 0.67 -0.62 -6.51
N GLN A 50 1.79 0.07 -6.29
CA GLN A 50 3.13 -0.42 -6.61
C GLN A 50 3.50 -1.68 -5.82
N LEU A 51 3.25 -1.68 -4.51
CA LEU A 51 3.53 -2.82 -3.64
C LEU A 51 2.69 -4.04 -4.01
N ARG A 52 1.40 -3.85 -4.31
CA ARG A 52 0.52 -4.92 -4.82
C ARG A 52 0.99 -5.45 -6.17
N GLY A 53 1.40 -4.58 -7.09
CA GLY A 53 1.97 -5.00 -8.37
C GLY A 53 3.20 -5.88 -8.18
N ARG A 54 4.09 -5.50 -7.26
CA ARG A 54 5.28 -6.30 -6.93
C ARG A 54 4.93 -7.61 -6.25
N LEU A 55 3.99 -7.60 -5.31
CA LEU A 55 3.49 -8.80 -4.64
C LEU A 55 2.94 -9.78 -5.67
N ASN A 56 2.06 -9.32 -6.57
CA ASN A 56 1.48 -10.15 -7.64
C ASN A 56 2.58 -10.77 -8.52
N TYR A 57 3.56 -9.98 -8.94
CA TYR A 57 4.69 -10.48 -9.73
C TYR A 57 5.47 -11.57 -8.98
N VAL A 58 5.78 -11.35 -7.70
CA VAL A 58 6.52 -12.33 -6.88
C VAL A 58 5.69 -13.59 -6.68
N THR A 59 4.40 -13.47 -6.39
CA THR A 59 3.49 -14.62 -6.20
C THR A 59 3.35 -15.45 -7.47
N GLN A 60 3.29 -14.84 -8.65
CA GLN A 60 3.19 -15.55 -9.93
C GLN A 60 4.52 -16.15 -10.42
N ASN A 61 5.64 -15.48 -10.13
CA ASN A 61 6.97 -15.90 -10.61
C ASN A 61 7.81 -16.64 -9.57
N ASN A 62 7.32 -16.81 -8.33
CA ASN A 62 7.99 -17.65 -7.35
C ASN A 62 8.07 -19.07 -7.91
N ALA A 63 9.28 -19.62 -8.00
CA ALA A 63 9.52 -20.94 -8.61
C ALA A 63 8.72 -22.08 -7.93
N MET A 64 8.20 -21.86 -6.71
CA MET A 64 7.29 -22.76 -6.00
C MET A 64 5.84 -22.79 -6.54
N ASN A 65 5.44 -21.84 -7.40
CA ASN A 65 4.09 -21.75 -7.99
C ASN A 65 4.06 -22.09 -9.49
N LYS A 66 5.19 -22.41 -10.12
CA LYS A 66 5.18 -23.02 -11.44
C LYS A 66 4.92 -24.53 -11.27
N PRO A 67 3.85 -25.10 -11.85
CA PRO A 67 3.75 -26.54 -11.95
C PRO A 67 5.01 -27.02 -12.69
N LEU A 68 5.70 -28.02 -12.11
CA LEU A 68 6.75 -28.73 -12.81
C LEU A 68 6.13 -29.28 -14.09
N SER A 69 6.53 -28.72 -15.23
CA SER A 69 6.18 -29.22 -16.57
C SER A 69 6.81 -30.57 -16.82
#